data_AF-A0A3D4EPN1-F1
#
_entry.id   AF-A0A3D4EPN1-F1
#
_cell.length_a   1.000
_cell.length_b   1.000
_cell.length_c   1.000
_cell.angle_alpha   90.00
_cell.angle_beta   90.00
_cell.angle_gamma   90.00
#
_symmetry.space_group_name_H-M   'P 1'
#
loop_
_entity.id
_entity.type
_entity.pdbx_description
1 polymer ?
#
loop_
_entity_poly.entity_id
_entity_poly.type
_entity_poly.pdbx_seq_one_letter_code
_entity_poly.pdbx_strand_id
1 'polypeptide(L)'
;MNIAVLEPYSDRDEFEEFKWDIKKCFENYLGRKVLIYSDNHGWNNDEVSKEFILDCPYEIFWKIVPNSDWSFSIGTLNGKKDECLFEAKVSCHDGTSTYKLQIINQEEEA
;
A
#
# COMPACT_ATOMS: atom_id res chain seq x y z
N MET A 1 0.80 -12.77 -2.85
CA MET A 1 1.93 -12.68 -3.80
C MET A 1 2.53 -11.29 -3.66
N ASN A 2 3.84 -11.17 -3.43
CA ASN A 2 4.47 -9.85 -3.31
C ASN A 2 4.48 -9.16 -4.68
N ILE A 3 4.12 -7.88 -4.67
CA ILE A 3 4.05 -7.01 -5.83
C ILE A 3 5.29 -6.13 -5.89
N ALA A 4 5.64 -5.50 -4.76
CA ALA A 4 6.80 -4.60 -4.66
C ALA A 4 7.37 -4.65 -3.25
N VAL A 5 8.69 -4.49 -3.13
CA VAL A 5 9.42 -4.41 -1.87
C VAL A 5 10.42 -3.27 -1.96
N LEU A 6 10.55 -2.50 -0.89
CA LEU A 6 11.53 -1.45 -0.70
C LEU A 6 12.23 -1.69 0.63
N GLU A 7 13.52 -1.97 0.58
CA GLU A 7 14.36 -2.21 1.75
C GLU A 7 14.73 -0.88 2.43
N PRO A 8 15.04 -0.89 3.74
CA PRO A 8 15.50 0.33 4.40
C PRO A 8 16.84 0.75 3.78
N TYR A 9 17.04 2.06 3.63
CA TYR A 9 18.23 2.63 2.97
C TYR A 9 18.42 2.22 1.50
N SER A 10 17.34 1.84 0.81
CA SER A 10 17.39 1.56 -0.64
C SER A 10 18.03 2.73 -1.39
N ASP A 11 18.86 2.40 -2.37
CA ASP A 11 19.47 3.40 -3.22
C ASP A 11 18.47 3.96 -4.26
N ARG A 12 18.95 4.88 -5.10
CA ARG A 12 18.10 5.53 -6.10
C ARG A 12 17.56 4.55 -7.13
N ASP A 13 18.37 3.60 -7.58
CA ASP A 13 17.99 2.67 -8.64
C ASP A 13 16.97 1.66 -8.08
N GLU A 14 17.21 1.15 -6.87
CA GLU A 14 16.26 0.30 -6.14
C GLU A 14 14.91 1.00 -5.91
N PHE A 15 14.93 2.29 -5.57
CA PHE A 15 13.71 3.07 -5.41
C PHE A 15 12.93 3.28 -6.73
N GLU A 16 13.64 3.46 -7.85
CA GLU A 16 12.98 3.56 -9.17
C GLU A 16 12.42 2.22 -9.64
N GLU A 17 13.09 1.10 -9.36
CA GLU A 17 12.56 -0.25 -9.60
C GLU A 17 11.29 -0.50 -8.78
N PHE A 18 11.32 -0.19 -7.48
CA PHE A 18 10.16 -0.25 -6.59
C PHE A 18 8.97 0.55 -7.14
N LYS A 19 9.22 1.78 -7.58
CA LYS A 19 8.21 2.60 -8.24
C LYS A 19 7.66 1.88 -9.46
N TRP A 20 8.50 1.35 -10.34
CA TRP A 20 8.02 0.70 -11.55
C TRP A 20 7.08 -0.48 -11.27
N ASP A 21 7.37 -1.29 -10.24
CA ASP A 21 6.51 -2.39 -9.82
C ASP A 21 5.16 -1.92 -9.26
N ILE A 22 5.17 -0.90 -8.40
CA ILE A 22 3.94 -0.25 -7.92
C ILE A 22 3.12 0.28 -9.11
N LYS A 23 3.76 0.97 -10.05
CA LYS A 23 3.09 1.53 -11.23
C LYS A 23 2.37 0.45 -12.03
N LYS A 24 3.05 -0.64 -12.38
CA LYS A 24 2.45 -1.74 -13.15
C LYS A 24 1.21 -2.34 -12.49
N CYS A 25 1.23 -2.41 -11.16
CA CYS A 25 0.12 -2.97 -10.42
C CYS A 25 -1.06 -1.99 -10.37
N PHE A 26 -0.79 -0.72 -10.10
CA PHE A 26 -1.83 0.23 -9.73
C PHE A 26 -2.27 1.20 -10.84
N GLU A 27 -1.60 1.23 -11.99
CA GLU A 27 -1.97 2.10 -13.12
C GLU A 27 -3.38 1.84 -13.67
N ASN A 28 -3.87 0.60 -13.57
CA ASN A 28 -5.23 0.25 -14.03
C ASN A 28 -6.34 0.66 -13.04
N TYR A 29 -5.95 1.18 -11.87
CA TYR A 29 -6.86 1.61 -10.82
C TYR A 29 -6.89 3.13 -10.65
N LEU A 30 -6.24 3.89 -11.54
CA LEU A 30 -6.28 5.34 -11.51
C LEU A 30 -7.72 5.87 -11.58
N GLY A 31 -8.01 6.89 -10.77
CA GLY A 31 -9.35 7.47 -10.60
C GLY A 31 -10.28 6.64 -9.71
N ARG A 32 -9.86 5.47 -9.20
CA ARG A 32 -10.67 4.66 -8.28
C ARG A 32 -10.47 5.09 -6.84
N LYS A 33 -11.51 4.86 -6.01
CA LYS A 33 -11.44 5.07 -4.57
C LYS A 33 -10.63 3.95 -3.92
N VAL A 34 -9.68 4.33 -3.07
CA VAL A 34 -8.85 3.42 -2.29
C VAL A 34 -9.19 3.61 -0.81
N LEU A 35 -9.45 2.50 -0.14
CA LEU A 35 -9.65 2.42 1.30
C LEU A 35 -8.43 1.72 1.91
N ILE A 36 -7.83 2.34 2.92
CA ILE A 36 -6.72 1.76 3.69
C ILE A 36 -7.21 1.54 5.11
N TYR A 37 -7.01 0.34 5.62
CA TYR A 37 -7.28 -0.07 6.99
C TYR A 37 -5.98 -0.52 7.64
N SER A 38 -5.76 -0.18 8.89
CA SER A 38 -4.64 -0.71 9.67
C SER A 38 -5.18 -1.42 10.90
N ASP A 39 -4.74 -2.65 11.12
CA ASP A 39 -4.98 -3.38 12.37
C ASP A 39 -3.96 -2.97 13.46
N ASN A 40 -3.21 -1.89 13.22
CA ASN A 40 -2.13 -1.46 14.10
C ASN A 40 -2.70 -0.67 15.29
N HIS A 41 -2.96 -1.40 16.37
CA HIS A 41 -3.27 -0.88 17.70
C HIS A 41 -2.06 -0.17 18.32
N GLY A 42 -1.61 0.94 17.73
CA GLY A 42 -0.69 1.86 18.41
C GLY A 42 -1.30 2.36 19.73
N TRP A 43 -0.51 3.01 20.58
CA TRP A 43 -0.92 3.46 21.93
C TRP A 43 -2.19 4.33 21.98
N ASN A 44 -2.62 4.90 20.86
CA ASN A 44 -3.85 5.69 20.76
C ASN A 44 -5.07 4.94 20.21
N ASN A 45 -4.93 3.67 19.81
CA ASN A 45 -6.05 2.79 19.45
C ASN A 45 -7.05 3.37 18.43
N ASP A 46 -6.60 4.28 17.57
CA ASP A 46 -7.40 4.80 16.48
C ASP A 46 -7.31 3.81 15.31
N GLU A 47 -8.43 3.22 14.91
CA GLU A 47 -8.57 2.63 13.59
C GLU A 47 -8.23 3.70 12.55
N VAL A 48 -7.00 3.66 12.04
CA VAL A 48 -6.58 4.57 10.96
C VAL A 48 -7.18 4.05 9.67
N SER A 49 -8.43 4.45 9.42
CA SER A 49 -9.03 4.35 8.10
C SER A 49 -8.68 5.60 7.29
N LYS A 50 -8.10 5.41 6.11
CA LYS A 50 -7.87 6.50 5.15
C LYS A 50 -8.59 6.18 3.85
N GLU A 51 -9.23 7.17 3.27
CA GLU A 51 -9.79 7.10 1.93
C GLU A 51 -9.24 8.20 1.04
N PHE A 52 -9.01 7.86 -0.23
CA PHE A 52 -8.58 8.81 -1.25
C PHE A 52 -8.90 8.28 -2.65
N ILE A 53 -8.89 9.16 -3.64
CA ILE A 53 -8.91 8.80 -5.05
C ILE A 53 -7.47 8.59 -5.51
N LEU A 54 -7.20 7.48 -6.20
CA LEU A 54 -5.86 7.18 -6.69
C LEU A 54 -5.57 7.99 -7.95
N ASP A 55 -4.94 9.14 -7.80
CA ASP A 55 -4.55 9.98 -8.94
C ASP A 55 -3.18 9.59 -9.50
N CYS A 56 -2.33 8.99 -8.65
CA CYS A 56 -1.02 8.50 -9.04
C CYS A 56 -0.68 7.16 -8.34
N PRO A 57 -0.11 6.16 -9.05
CA PRO A 57 0.11 4.82 -8.47
C PRO A 57 0.98 4.83 -7.20
N TYR A 58 1.92 5.77 -7.12
CA TYR A 58 2.87 5.89 -6.02
C TYR A 58 2.23 6.46 -4.74
N GLU A 59 1.06 7.08 -4.82
CA GLU A 59 0.40 7.65 -3.64
C GLU A 59 0.06 6.58 -2.60
N ILE A 60 -0.15 5.34 -3.01
CA ILE A 60 -0.37 4.23 -2.09
C ILE A 60 0.78 4.12 -1.08
N PHE A 61 2.02 4.19 -1.56
CA PHE A 61 3.19 4.17 -0.69
C PHE A 61 3.20 5.36 0.27
N TRP A 62 3.01 6.59 -0.23
CA TRP A 62 3.05 7.81 0.59
C TRP A 62 1.89 7.94 1.59
N LYS A 63 0.73 7.35 1.28
CA LYS A 63 -0.43 7.35 2.19
C LYS A 63 -0.25 6.37 3.34
N ILE A 64 0.58 5.34 3.15
CA ILE A 64 0.84 4.27 4.12
C ILE A 64 2.09 4.55 4.95
N VAL A 65 3.21 4.89 4.31
CA VAL A 65 4.51 5.04 4.96
C VAL A 65 4.62 6.41 5.67
N PRO A 66 4.78 6.43 7.00
CA PRO A 66 5.19 7.60 7.77
C PRO A 66 6.59 8.09 7.36
N ASN A 67 6.87 9.37 7.59
CA ASN A 67 8.14 10.02 7.24
C ASN A 67 9.35 9.48 8.03
N SER A 68 9.84 8.27 7.73
CA SER A 68 10.98 7.63 8.42
C SER A 68 11.58 6.44 7.66
N ASP A 69 12.82 6.08 7.99
CA ASP A 69 13.66 5.03 7.35
C ASP A 69 13.15 3.60 7.60
N TRP A 70 12.12 3.18 6.86
CA TRP A 70 11.43 1.91 7.07
C TRP A 70 11.45 1.03 5.82
N SER A 71 11.33 -0.29 6.02
CA SER A 71 11.07 -1.19 4.90
C SER A 71 9.58 -1.19 4.57
N PHE A 72 9.27 -1.32 3.29
CA PHE A 72 7.90 -1.42 2.80
C PHE A 72 7.77 -2.62 1.89
N SER A 73 6.68 -3.37 2.03
CA SER A 73 6.30 -4.36 1.03
C SER A 73 4.81 -4.33 0.82
N ILE A 74 4.37 -4.63 -0.40
CA ILE A 74 2.95 -4.78 -0.72
C ILE A 74 2.72 -6.01 -1.57
N GLY A 75 1.62 -6.71 -1.31
CA GLY A 75 1.23 -7.91 -2.01
C GLY A 75 -0.29 -8.08 -2.07
N THR A 76 -0.74 -9.11 -2.78
CA THR A 76 -2.15 -9.48 -2.84
C THR A 76 -2.58 -10.23 -1.57
N LEU A 77 -3.72 -9.85 -0.97
CA LEU A 77 -4.20 -10.37 0.32
C LEU A 77 -4.48 -11.89 0.28
N ASN A 78 -4.93 -12.41 -0.88
CA ASN A 78 -5.29 -13.83 -1.06
C ASN A 78 -4.45 -14.56 -2.12
N GLY A 79 -3.32 -13.99 -2.54
CA GLY A 79 -2.51 -14.57 -3.62
C GLY A 79 -3.11 -14.44 -5.03
N LYS A 80 -4.35 -13.97 -5.16
CA LYS A 80 -5.01 -13.69 -6.44
C LYS A 80 -4.80 -12.24 -6.85
N LYS A 81 -4.51 -12.02 -8.14
CA LYS A 81 -4.28 -10.69 -8.72
C LYS A 81 -5.56 -9.86 -8.89
N ASP A 82 -6.72 -10.50 -8.93
CA ASP A 82 -7.98 -9.88 -9.37
C ASP A 82 -8.90 -9.36 -8.25
N GLU A 83 -8.52 -9.48 -6.98
CA GLU A 83 -9.47 -9.22 -5.88
C GLU A 83 -9.48 -7.78 -5.35
N CYS A 84 -8.82 -6.82 -6.01
CA CYS A 84 -8.76 -5.40 -5.60
C CYS A 84 -8.37 -5.19 -4.12
N LEU A 85 -7.79 -6.23 -3.50
CA LEU A 85 -7.48 -6.36 -2.09
C LEU A 85 -5.99 -6.64 -1.95
N PHE A 86 -5.31 -5.75 -1.25
CA PHE A 86 -3.87 -5.77 -1.07
C PHE A 86 -3.52 -5.70 0.41
N GLU A 87 -2.34 -6.20 0.75
CA GLU A 87 -1.74 -6.11 2.06
C GLU A 87 -0.39 -5.41 1.91
N ALA A 88 -0.22 -4.29 2.61
CA ALA A 88 1.06 -3.63 2.75
C ALA A 88 1.60 -3.85 4.17
N LYS A 89 2.92 -4.03 4.26
CA LYS A 89 3.65 -4.17 5.53
C LYS A 89 4.75 -3.14 5.58
N VAL A 90 4.85 -2.52 6.73
CA VAL A 90 5.84 -1.50 7.02
C VAL A 90 6.58 -1.92 8.27
N SER A 91 7.87 -2.22 8.13
CA SER A 91 8.70 -2.65 9.26
C SER A 91 9.67 -1.55 9.66
N CYS A 92 9.70 -1.26 10.95
CA CYS A 92 10.64 -0.35 11.58
C CYS A 92 11.36 -1.05 12.73
N HIS A 93 12.28 -0.32 13.39
CA HIS A 93 13.02 -0.83 14.55
C HIS A 93 12.11 -1.35 15.68
N ASP A 94 10.91 -0.79 15.84
CA ASP A 94 10.00 -1.08 16.95
C ASP A 94 8.92 -2.13 16.63
N GLY A 95 8.82 -2.58 15.38
CA GLY A 95 7.84 -3.58 14.97
C GLY A 95 7.42 -3.50 13.51
N THR A 96 6.47 -4.36 13.14
CA THR A 96 5.87 -4.36 11.79
C THR A 96 4.40 -3.99 11.87
N SER A 97 4.03 -2.98 11.10
CA SER A 97 2.66 -2.50 10.93
C SER A 97 2.09 -3.11 9.65
N THR A 98 0.86 -3.64 9.73
CA THR A 98 0.16 -4.21 8.56
C THR A 98 -1.01 -3.32 8.19
N TYR A 99 -1.20 -3.13 6.90
CA TYR A 99 -2.26 -2.33 6.30
C TYR A 99 -2.97 -3.17 5.23
N LYS A 100 -4.30 -3.17 5.26
CA LYS A 100 -5.14 -3.73 4.20
C LYS A 100 -5.61 -2.60 3.30
N LEU A 101 -5.50 -2.80 2.00
CA LEU A 101 -5.98 -1.85 1.01
C LEU A 101 -7.09 -2.49 0.20
N GLN A 102 -8.17 -1.75 -0.03
CA GLN A 102 -9.25 -2.13 -0.92
C GLN A 102 -9.45 -1.04 -1.97
N ILE A 103 -9.46 -1.44 -3.24
CA ILE A 103 -9.80 -0.56 -4.35
C ILE A 103 -11.26 -0.82 -4.71
N ILE A 104 -12.08 0.22 -4.70
CA ILE A 104 -13.50 0.11 -5.03
C ILE A 104 -13.66 0.15 -6.55
N ASN A 105 -14.27 -0.90 -7.11
CA ASN A 105 -14.60 -0.95 -8.53
C ASN A 105 -15.91 -0.21 -8.79
N GLN A 106 -15.98 0.52 -9.90
CA GLN A 106 -17.19 1.27 -10.29
C GLN A 106 -18.42 0.37 -10.51
N GLU A 107 -18.26 -0.94 -10.64
CA GLU A 107 -19.37 -1.88 -10.83
C GLU A 107 -20.22 -2.13 -9.57
N GLU A 108 -19.82 -1.61 -8.40
CA GLU A 108 -20.61 -1.69 -7.15
C GLU A 108 -21.48 -0.45 -6.87
N GLU A 109 -21.53 0.53 -7.77
CA GLU A 109 -22.54 1.60 -7.75
C GLU A 109 -23.73 1.22 -8.65
N ALA A 110 -24.59 0.30 -8.19
CA ALA A 110 -25.87 -0.04 -8.83
C ALA A 110 -27.04 0.04 -7.83
#